data_AF-C9Y591-F1
#
_entry.id   AF-C9Y591-F1
#
_cell.length_a   1.000
_cell.length_b   1.000
_cell.length_c   1.000
_cell.angle_alpha   90.00
_cell.angle_beta   90.00
_cell.angle_gamma   90.00
#
_symmetry.space_group_name_H-M   'P 1'
#
loop_
_entity.id
_entity.type
_entity.pdbx_description
1 polymer ?
#
loop_
_entity_poly.entity_id
_entity_poly.type
_entity_poly.pdbx_seq_one_letter_code
_entity_poly.pdbx_strand_id
1 'polypeptide(L)' 'MSALFLAIPLTLFVLFVLPVWLWLHYTNRSGRDALSQSEQQRLAQLNDEAQRMRERIHALEQILDAEHPNWRNQ' A
#
# COMPACT_ATOMS: atom_id res chain seq x y z
N MET A 1 -26.93 -25.15 40.80
CA MET A 1 -27.77 -24.14 40.10
C MET A 1 -27.16 -22.72 40.09
N SER A 2 -26.07 -22.45 40.83
CA SER A 2 -25.42 -21.13 40.90
C SER A 2 -24.51 -20.79 39.71
N ALA A 3 -23.86 -21.79 39.10
CA ALA A 3 -22.94 -21.56 37.98
C ALA A 3 -23.61 -20.90 36.76
N LEU A 4 -24.88 -21.19 36.51
CA LEU A 4 -25.63 -20.61 35.37
C LEU A 4 -25.85 -19.10 35.54
N PHE A 5 -26.13 -18.63 36.76
CA PHE A 5 -26.32 -17.20 37.04
C PHE A 5 -25.05 -16.37 36.90
N LEU A 6 -23.87 -16.97 37.13
CA LEU A 6 -22.58 -16.32 36.90
C LEU A 6 -22.13 -16.46 35.44
N ALA A 7 -22.45 -17.58 34.78
CA ALA A 7 -22.09 -17.82 33.38
C ALA A 7 -22.81 -16.89 32.41
N ILE A 8 -24.09 -16.59 32.63
CA ILE A 8 -24.88 -15.71 31.73
C ILE A 8 -24.25 -14.32 31.53
N PRO A 9 -23.97 -13.53 32.59
CA PRO A 9 -23.34 -12.20 32.42
C PRO A 9 -21.90 -12.29 31.89
N LEU A 10 -21.14 -13.33 32.29
CA LEU A 10 -19.79 -13.56 31.78
C LEU A 10 -19.80 -13.86 30.26
N THR A 11 -20.76 -14.66 29.81
CA THR A 11 -20.89 -15.03 28.40
C THR A 11 -21.25 -13.83 27.55
N LEU A 12 -22.16 -12.97 28.01
CA LEU A 12 -22.48 -11.70 27.34
C LEU A 12 -21.25 -10.80 27.27
N PHE A 13 -20.51 -10.64 28.36
CA PHE A 13 -19.27 -9.86 28.39
C PHE A 13 -18.27 -10.36 27.32
N VAL A 14 -18.01 -11.66 27.29
CA VAL A 14 -17.11 -12.29 26.30
C VAL A 14 -17.64 -12.11 24.87
N LEU A 15 -18.95 -12.24 24.67
CA LEU A 15 -19.61 -12.07 23.36
C LEU A 15 -19.49 -10.64 22.83
N PHE A 16 -19.37 -9.62 23.69
CA PHE A 16 -19.12 -8.24 23.26
C PHE A 16 -17.63 -7.92 23.12
N VAL A 17 -16.80 -8.41 24.04
CA VAL A 17 -15.36 -8.11 24.05
C VAL A 17 -14.62 -8.80 22.90
N LEU A 18 -14.95 -10.06 22.58
CA LEU A 18 -14.30 -10.80 21.50
C LEU A 18 -14.49 -10.12 20.12
N PRO A 19 -15.70 -9.71 19.70
CA PRO A 19 -15.89 -8.99 18.44
C PRO A 19 -15.17 -7.64 18.39
N VAL A 20 -15.22 -6.85 19.47
CA VAL A 20 -14.52 -5.56 19.53
C VAL A 20 -13.01 -5.75 19.45
N TRP A 21 -12.48 -6.76 20.15
CA TRP A 21 -11.06 -7.10 20.11
C TRP A 21 -10.63 -7.57 18.72
N LEU A 22 -11.41 -8.44 18.07
CA LEU A 22 -11.15 -8.87 16.70
C LEU A 22 -11.17 -7.65 15.78
N TRP A 23 -12.20 -6.81 15.84
CA TRP A 23 -12.27 -5.61 15.01
C TRP A 23 -11.03 -4.72 15.19
N LEU A 24 -10.58 -4.49 16.43
CA LEU A 24 -9.38 -3.70 16.71
C LEU A 24 -8.07 -4.41 16.28
N HIS A 25 -7.99 -5.73 16.46
CA HIS A 25 -6.84 -6.52 16.06
C HIS A 25 -6.67 -6.52 14.54
N TYR A 26 -7.79 -6.70 13.81
CA TYR A 26 -7.80 -6.66 12.36
C TYR A 26 -7.55 -5.25 11.83
N THR A 27 -8.12 -4.18 12.42
CA THR A 27 -7.83 -2.81 11.96
C THR A 27 -6.36 -2.43 12.15
N ASN A 28 -5.72 -2.90 13.23
CA ASN A 28 -4.28 -2.66 13.48
C ASN A 28 -3.36 -3.54 12.61
N ARG A 29 -3.89 -4.59 12.00
CA ARG A 29 -3.20 -5.39 10.97
C ARG A 29 -3.42 -4.81 9.58
N SER A 30 -4.64 -4.39 9.24
CA SER A 30 -4.96 -3.78 7.94
C SER A 30 -4.33 -2.41 7.75
N GLY A 31 -4.06 -1.65 8.82
CA GLY A 31 -3.28 -0.41 8.74
C GLY A 31 -1.78 -0.60 8.41
N ARG A 32 -1.28 -1.84 8.40
CA ARG A 32 0.08 -2.17 7.94
C ARG A 32 0.14 -2.48 6.43
N ASP A 33 -0.97 -2.91 5.84
CA ASP A 33 -1.08 -3.22 4.40
C ASP A 33 -1.70 -2.07 3.59
N ALA A 34 -2.41 -1.14 4.24
CA ALA A 34 -2.69 0.15 3.65
C ALA A 34 -1.36 0.92 3.59
N LEU A 35 -0.80 1.09 2.39
CA LEU A 35 0.40 1.90 2.15
C LEU A 35 0.32 3.15 3.02
N SER A 36 1.27 3.29 3.94
CA SER A 36 1.35 4.49 4.78
C SER A 36 1.36 5.72 3.88
N GLN A 37 0.80 6.86 4.32
CA GLN A 37 0.78 8.06 3.47
C GLN A 37 2.19 8.42 2.95
N SER A 38 3.24 8.14 3.73
CA SER A 38 4.63 8.28 3.32
C SER A 38 5.04 7.34 2.18
N GLU A 39 4.58 6.09 2.17
CA GLU A 39 4.84 5.15 1.06
C GLU A 39 4.08 5.55 -0.20
N GLN A 40 2.84 6.01 -0.08
CA GLN A 40 2.08 6.53 -1.23
C GLN A 40 2.79 7.74 -1.85
N GLN A 41 3.29 8.66 -1.01
CA GLN A 41 4.03 9.83 -1.46
C GLN A 41 5.37 9.44 -2.11
N ARG A 42 6.06 8.43 -1.58
CA ARG A 42 7.30 7.90 -2.16
C ARG A 42 7.05 7.24 -3.53
N LEU A 43 5.97 6.49 -3.67
CA LEU A 43 5.57 5.90 -4.96
C LEU A 43 5.22 6.97 -5.99
N ALA A 44 4.50 8.02 -5.58
CA ALA A 44 4.21 9.16 -6.45
C ALA A 44 5.49 9.86 -6.92
N GLN A 45 6.47 10.04 -6.02
CA GLN A 45 7.76 10.63 -6.36
C GLN A 45 8.56 9.77 -7.34
N LEU A 46 8.62 8.46 -7.12
CA LEU A 46 9.29 7.52 -8.04
C LEU A 46 8.64 7.52 -9.42
N ASN A 47 7.31 7.64 -9.49
CA ASN A 47 6.60 7.74 -10.76
C ASN A 47 6.90 9.05 -11.50
N ASP A 48 6.99 10.19 -10.79
CA ASP A 48 7.41 11.47 -11.40
C ASP A 48 8.84 11.38 -11.95
N GLU A 49 9.75 10.76 -11.19
CA GLU A 49 11.13 10.57 -11.61
C GLU A 49 11.23 9.65 -12.84
N ALA A 50 10.48 8.55 -12.85
CA ALA A 50 10.39 7.66 -14.01
C ALA A 50 9.88 8.38 -15.26
N GLN A 51 8.89 9.27 -15.10
CA GLN A 51 8.36 10.06 -16.21
C GLN A 51 9.42 11.04 -16.76
N ARG A 52 10.12 11.76 -15.89
CA ARG A 52 11.22 12.65 -16.31
C ARG A 52 12.34 11.88 -17.01
N MET A 53 12.69 10.70 -16.53
CA MET A 53 13.71 9.86 -17.18
C MET A 53 13.28 9.46 -18.59
N ARG A 54 12.00 9.07 -18.78
CA ARG A 54 11.46 8.77 -20.13
C ARG A 54 11.54 9.95 -21.08
N GLU A 55 11.19 11.15 -20.61
CA GLU A 55 11.28 12.36 -21.43
C GLU A 55 12.72 12.66 -21.85
N ARG A 56 13.68 12.47 -20.93
CA ARG A 56 15.11 12.65 -21.24
C ARG A 56 15.62 11.60 -22.23
N ILE A 57 15.21 10.34 -22.07
CA ILE A 57 15.56 9.27 -23.04
C ILE A 57 15.01 9.63 -24.41
N HIS A 58 13.76 10.06 -24.51
CA HIS A 58 13.17 10.45 -25.78
C HIS A 58 13.91 11.64 -26.42
N ALA A 59 14.29 12.65 -25.63
CA ALA A 59 15.09 13.76 -26.13
C ALA A 59 16.48 13.31 -26.62
N LEU A 60 17.12 12.39 -25.89
CA LEU A 60 18.40 11.81 -26.31
C LEU A 60 18.26 10.97 -27.58
N GLU A 61 17.19 10.19 -27.71
CA GLU A 61 16.89 9.43 -28.93
C GLU A 61 16.66 10.37 -30.13
N GLN A 62 15.97 11.49 -29.93
CA GLN A 62 15.78 12.50 -30.99
C GLN A 62 17.10 13.13 -31.44
N ILE A 63 18.00 13.43 -30.49
CA ILE A 63 19.33 13.95 -30.81
C ILE A 63 20.17 12.89 -31.53
N LEU A 64 20.15 11.65 -31.03
CA LEU A 64 20.91 10.55 -31.60
C LEU A 64 20.40 10.16 -32.99
N ASP A 65 19.10 10.22 -33.24
CA ASP A 65 18.50 10.06 -34.56
C ASP A 65 18.93 11.18 -35.52
N ALA A 66 19.09 12.41 -35.02
CA ALA A 66 19.55 13.55 -35.81
C ALA A 66 21.05 13.48 -36.15
N GLU A 67 21.90 13.04 -35.22
CA GLU A 67 23.35 12.88 -35.44
C GLU A 67 23.73 11.58 -36.18
N HIS A 68 23.03 10.48 -35.93
CA HIS A 68 23.39 9.14 -36.41
C HIS A 68 22.20 8.36 -36.98
N PRO A 69 21.55 8.77 -38.09
CA PRO A 69 20.26 8.23 -38.56
C PRO A 69 20.15 6.71 -38.82
N ASN A 70 21.24 5.94 -38.78
CA ASN A 70 21.26 4.48 -38.96
C ASN A 70 21.64 3.68 -37.70
N TRP A 71 21.77 4.31 -36.52
CA TRP A 71 22.23 3.65 -35.29
C TRP A 71 21.32 2.50 -34.82
N ARG A 72 20.02 2.54 -35.16
CA ARG A 72 19.04 1.49 -34.80
C ARG A 72 19.13 0.21 -35.65
N ASN A 73 19.84 0.24 -36.78
CA ASN A 73 19.90 -0.85 -37.76
C ASN A 73 21.29 -1.53 -37.87
N GLN A 74 22.26 -1.13 -37.05
CA GLN A 74 23.54 -1.84 -36.85
C GLN A 74 23.45 -2.76 -35.63
#